data_AF-A0A1G7E6E9-F1
#
_entry.id   AF-A0A1G7E6E9-F1
#
_cell.length_a   1.000
_cell.length_b   1.000
_cell.length_c   1.000
_cell.angle_alpha   90.00
_cell.angle_beta   90.00
_cell.angle_gamma   90.00
#
_symmetry.space_group_name_H-M   'P 1'
#
loop_
_entity.id
_entity.type
_entity.pdbx_description
1 polymer ?
#
loop_
_entity_poly.entity_id
_entity_poly.type
_entity_poly.pdbx_seq_one_letter_code
_entity_poly.pdbx_strand_id
1 'polypeptide(L)' 'MTDTPSATPTPRVTRLRHELKRRSLTITRTERLTPRMIRLTLAGADLAGFVSA' A
#
# COMPACT_ATOMS: atom_id res chain seq x y z
N MET A 1 -19.97 32.47 20.95
CA MET A 1 -20.02 31.05 20.56
C MET A 1 -19.69 31.01 19.08
N THR A 2 -18.40 30.88 18.74
CA THR A 2 -17.91 31.03 17.37
C THR A 2 -17.47 29.66 16.90
N ASP A 3 -18.29 29.04 16.06
CA ASP A 3 -17.97 27.76 15.44
C ASP A 3 -16.97 28.02 14.31
N THR A 4 -15.78 27.42 14.40
CA THR A 4 -14.74 27.53 13.39
C THR A 4 -14.95 26.39 12.40
N PRO A 5 -15.18 26.64 11.10
CA PRO A 5 -15.37 25.56 10.15
C PRO A 5 -14.08 24.74 10.07
N SER A 6 -14.15 23.48 10.49
CA SER A 6 -13.09 22.50 10.33
C SER A 6 -12.96 22.19 8.83
N ALA A 7 -12.06 22.91 8.14
CA ALA A 7 -11.80 22.69 6.73
C ALA A 7 -11.13 21.32 6.51
N THR A 8 -11.88 20.37 5.96
CA THR A 8 -11.33 19.07 5.55
C THR A 8 -10.40 19.30 4.36
N PRO A 9 -9.10 18.99 4.47
CA PRO A 9 -8.18 19.17 3.36
C PRO A 9 -8.59 18.29 2.19
N THR A 10 -8.57 18.85 0.98
CA THR A 10 -8.84 18.10 -0.24
C THR A 10 -7.66 17.18 -0.59
N PRO A 11 -7.91 16.02 -1.23
CA PRO A 11 -6.83 15.11 -1.63
C PRO A 11 -5.87 15.81 -2.59
N ARG A 12 -4.57 15.83 -2.26
CA ARG A 12 -3.53 16.43 -3.10
C ARG A 12 -2.74 15.36 -3.83
N VAL A 13 -2.72 15.45 -5.16
CA VAL A 13 -1.91 14.55 -5.99
C VAL A 13 -0.43 14.82 -5.76
N THR A 14 0.32 13.80 -5.32
CA THR A 14 1.77 13.87 -5.14
C THR A 14 2.45 12.93 -6.12
N ARG A 15 3.47 13.42 -6.83
CA ARG A 15 4.28 12.59 -7.74
C ARG A 15 5.52 12.13 -7.00
N LEU A 16 5.57 10.85 -6.65
CA LEU A 16 6.71 10.22 -5.99
C LEU A 16 7.36 9.22 -6.95
N ARG A 17 8.69 9.21 -7.02
CA ARG A 17 9.45 8.16 -7.70
C ARG A 17 9.99 7.20 -6.66
N HIS A 18 9.40 6.00 -6.60
CA HIS A 18 9.93 4.93 -5.76
C HIS A 18 11.20 4.36 -6.40
N GLU A 19 12.21 4.12 -5.57
CA GLU A 19 13.41 3.43 -6.01
C GLU A 19 13.07 1.98 -6.41
N LEU A 20 13.62 1.54 -7.54
CA LEU A 20 13.44 0.18 -8.01
C LEU A 20 14.35 -0.76 -7.22
N LYS A 21 13.78 -1.49 -6.27
CA LYS A 21 14.49 -2.46 -5.43
C LYS A 21 13.99 -3.88 -5.71
N ARG A 22 14.92 -4.78 -6.09
CA ARG A 22 14.65 -6.23 -6.16
C ARG A 22 14.48 -6.77 -4.74
N ARG A 23 13.42 -7.54 -4.51
CA ARG A 23 13.07 -8.09 -3.19
C ARG A 23 12.85 -9.59 -3.30
N SER A 24 13.47 -10.36 -2.41
CA SER A 24 13.16 -11.77 -2.24
C SER A 24 12.14 -11.91 -1.12
N LEU A 25 10.92 -12.33 -1.45
CA LEU A 25 9.81 -12.42 -0.50
C LEU A 25 9.28 -13.85 -0.43
N THR A 26 8.72 -14.20 0.73
CA THR A 26 8.08 -15.48 0.97
C THR A 26 6.56 -15.31 0.95
N ILE A 27 5.86 -16.22 0.28
CA ILE A 27 4.40 -16.26 0.31
C ILE A 27 3.96 -16.90 1.62
N THR A 28 3.16 -16.18 2.41
CA THR A 28 2.60 -16.68 3.68
C THR A 28 1.16 -17.13 3.57
N ARG A 29 0.40 -16.63 2.59
CA ARG A 29 -0.98 -17.03 2.34
C ARG A 29 -1.32 -16.96 0.86
N THR A 30 -2.15 -17.90 0.42
CA THR A 30 -2.66 -17.98 -0.95
C THR A 30 -4.17 -18.18 -0.92
N GLU A 31 -4.91 -17.33 -1.62
CA GLU A 31 -6.38 -17.37 -1.67
C GLU A 31 -6.86 -17.20 -3.10
N ARG A 32 -7.79 -18.07 -3.54
CA ARG A 32 -8.42 -17.92 -4.85
C ARG A 32 -9.74 -17.16 -4.69
N LEU A 33 -9.79 -15.94 -5.22
CA LEU A 33 -10.96 -15.08 -5.09
C LEU A 33 -12.00 -15.36 -6.19
N THR A 34 -11.52 -15.56 -7.41
CA THR A 34 -12.34 -15.94 -8.57
C THR A 34 -11.55 -16.93 -9.43
N PRO A 35 -12.15 -17.57 -10.45
CA PRO A 35 -11.43 -18.50 -11.31
C PRO A 35 -10.18 -17.92 -11.97
N ARG A 36 -10.14 -16.59 -12.20
CA ARG A 36 -9.03 -15.87 -12.83
C ARG A 36 -8.33 -14.87 -11.90
N MET A 37 -8.58 -14.93 -10.58
CA MET A 37 -7.95 -14.03 -9.60
C MET A 37 -7.46 -14.77 -8.37
N ILE A 38 -6.19 -14.55 -8.01
CA ILE A 38 -5.55 -15.09 -6.82
C ILE A 38 -4.99 -13.93 -6.00
N ARG A 39 -5.20 -13.97 -4.70
CA ARG A 39 -4.58 -13.08 -3.71
C ARG A 39 -3.45 -13.83 -3.02
N LEU A 40 -2.28 -13.20 -2.98
CA LEU A 40 -1.09 -13.70 -2.29
C LEU A 40 -0.71 -12.71 -1.18
N THR A 41 -0.42 -13.22 0.00
CA THR A 41 0.18 -12.45 1.09
C THR A 41 1.67 -12.75 1.13
N LEU A 42 2.49 -11.69 1.14
CA LEU A 42 3.95 -11.78 1.10
C LEU A 42 4.54 -11.28 2.42
N ALA A 43 5.64 -11.88 2.86
CA ALA A 43 6.41 -11.46 4.03
C ALA A 43 7.92 -11.63 3.79
N GLY A 44 8.74 -11.08 4.68
CA GLY A 44 10.20 -11.15 4.66
C GLY A 44 10.86 -9.83 5.03
N ALA A 45 12.13 -9.87 5.41
CA ALA A 45 12.89 -8.67 5.81
C ALA A 45 13.03 -7.66 4.65
N ASP A 46 13.13 -8.15 3.40
CA ASP A 46 13.21 -7.33 2.19
C ASP A 46 11.95 -6.49 1.91
N LEU A 47 10.83 -6.79 2.60
CA LEU A 47 9.61 -6.00 2.52
C LEU A 47 9.74 -4.65 3.24
N ALA A 48 10.74 -4.47 4.10
CA ALA A 48 10.98 -3.21 4.80
C ALA A 48 11.07 -2.03 3.80
N GLY A 49 10.34 -0.96 4.11
CA GLY A 49 10.25 0.24 3.27
C GLY A 49 9.30 0.12 2.06
N PHE A 50 8.59 -0.99 1.90
CA PHE A 50 7.47 -1.07 0.95
C PHE A 50 6.19 -0.52 1.60
N VAL A 51 5.98 0.78 1.47
CA VAL A 51 4.80 1.48 2.01
C VAL A 51 3.92 1.92 0.85
N SER A 52 2.62 1.69 0.93
CA SER A 52 1.65 2.31 0.04
C SER A 52 1.49 3.78 0.47
N ALA A 53 2.04 4.69 -0.34
CA ALA A 53 2.01 6.13 -0.13
C ALA A 53 0.87 6.80 -0.92
#